data_AF-A0A2Z5TW25-F1
#
_entry.id   AF-A0A2Z5TW25-F1
#
_cell.length_a   1.000
_cell.length_b   1.000
_cell.length_c   1.000
_cell.angle_alpha   90.00
_cell.angle_beta   90.00
_cell.angle_gamma   90.00
#
_symmetry.space_group_name_H-M   'P 1'
#
loop_
_entity.id
_entity.type
_entity.pdbx_description
1 polymer ?
#
loop_
_entity_poly.entity_id
_entity_poly.type
_entity_poly.pdbx_seq_one_letter_code
_entity_poly.pdbx_strand_id
1 'polypeptide(L)'
;MTKQCHHHFLVNQEKVEKHVFRKSKKYRTLCSVALGTMVTAVVAWGGQVAQADEVVTPSQDKTIQLTENPATNLPEAQPTPVVEQTDSLASTGQSDGAITVTVPHDIVTQAANQATAEGVTTVQDRPMDLGNTTSASDTSKQLAKAEADATKQAENITQVTNYL
;
A
#
# COMPACT_ATOMS: atom_id res chain seq x y z
N MET A 1 30.53 33.13 -4.13
CA MET A 1 29.23 32.97 -4.82
C MET A 1 28.58 31.71 -4.27
N THR A 2 27.50 31.85 -3.50
CA THR A 2 26.80 30.71 -2.90
C THR A 2 25.93 30.02 -3.94
N LYS A 3 26.09 28.70 -4.09
CA LYS A 3 25.16 27.86 -4.87
C LYS A 3 24.41 26.95 -3.90
N GLN A 4 23.11 26.81 -4.12
CA GLN A 4 22.16 26.16 -3.22
C GLN A 4 21.30 25.19 -4.03
N CYS A 5 21.08 23.99 -3.49
CA CYS A 5 20.14 22.98 -3.99
C CYS A 5 19.01 22.75 -2.95
N HIS A 6 17.90 22.07 -3.30
CA HIS A 6 16.68 21.95 -2.46
C HIS A 6 15.92 20.56 -2.31
N HIS A 7 16.48 19.39 -1.91
CA HIS A 7 15.70 18.17 -1.48
C HIS A 7 15.34 18.21 0.00
N HIS A 8 14.52 17.22 0.30
CA HIS A 8 13.11 17.38 0.59
C HIS A 8 12.69 15.93 0.65
N PHE A 9 12.22 15.57 1.82
CA PHE A 9 12.43 14.24 2.36
C PHE A 9 11.08 13.54 2.33
N LEU A 10 11.02 12.33 1.80
CA LEU A 10 9.87 11.45 2.05
C LEU A 10 10.29 10.44 3.10
N VAL A 11 9.58 10.46 4.22
CA VAL A 11 9.87 9.67 5.42
C VAL A 11 9.67 8.19 5.12
N ASN A 12 10.73 7.39 5.27
CA ASN A 12 10.62 5.94 5.28
C ASN A 12 9.92 5.46 6.56
N GLN A 13 8.91 4.59 6.42
CA GLN A 13 8.55 3.65 7.49
C GLN A 13 9.25 2.30 7.25
N GLU A 14 9.54 1.60 8.36
CA GLU A 14 10.49 0.50 8.40
C GLU A 14 10.04 -0.85 7.82
N LYS A 15 11.05 -1.69 7.59
CA LYS A 15 11.01 -3.09 7.19
C LYS A 15 9.96 -3.91 7.97
N VAL A 16 9.14 -4.66 7.24
CA VAL A 16 8.39 -5.80 7.79
C VAL A 16 9.29 -7.05 7.80
N GLU A 17 9.95 -7.32 8.92
CA GLU A 17 10.64 -8.59 9.13
C GLU A 17 9.64 -9.76 9.27
N LYS A 18 9.78 -10.78 8.42
CA LYS A 18 8.95 -12.00 8.48
C LYS A 18 9.44 -12.94 9.57
N HIS A 19 9.05 -12.67 10.82
CA HIS A 19 9.39 -13.50 11.97
C HIS A 19 8.61 -14.84 11.95
N VAL A 20 9.13 -15.87 11.28
CA VAL A 20 8.52 -17.21 11.26
C VAL A 20 8.70 -17.88 12.62
N PHE A 21 7.62 -17.91 13.40
CA PHE A 21 7.61 -18.41 14.78
C PHE A 21 7.97 -19.91 14.85
N ARG A 22 9.24 -20.23 15.13
CA ARG A 22 9.76 -21.60 15.17
C ARG A 22 9.18 -22.34 16.38
N LYS A 23 8.14 -23.15 16.17
CA LYS A 23 7.39 -23.91 17.20
C LYS A 23 8.30 -24.84 18.02
N SER A 24 8.88 -24.31 19.10
CA SER A 24 9.50 -25.13 20.13
C SER A 24 8.41 -25.70 21.06
N LYS A 25 8.43 -27.02 21.30
CA LYS A 25 7.39 -27.73 22.06
C LYS A 25 7.23 -27.29 23.53
N LYS A 26 8.12 -26.43 24.06
CA LYS A 26 8.13 -26.03 25.49
C LYS A 26 7.18 -24.89 25.86
N TYR A 27 6.61 -24.14 24.90
CA TYR A 27 5.77 -22.97 25.18
C TYR A 27 4.26 -23.16 24.93
N ARG A 28 3.79 -24.40 24.67
CA ARG A 28 2.38 -24.65 24.28
C ARG A 28 1.36 -24.51 25.44
N THR A 29 1.81 -24.30 26.67
CA THR A 29 0.98 -24.42 27.88
C THR A 29 1.06 -23.23 28.85
N LEU A 30 1.54 -22.06 28.43
CA LEU A 30 1.67 -20.89 29.32
C LEU A 30 0.94 -19.60 28.87
N CYS A 31 0.57 -19.43 27.59
CA CYS A 31 -0.12 -18.21 27.15
C CYS A 31 -1.65 -18.33 27.00
N SER A 32 -2.22 -19.54 27.15
CA SER A 32 -3.61 -19.83 26.76
C SER A 32 -4.65 -19.76 27.91
N VAL A 33 -4.22 -19.54 29.16
CA VAL A 33 -5.10 -19.67 30.36
C VAL A 33 -5.20 -18.35 31.16
N ALA A 34 -4.31 -17.38 30.93
CA ALA A 34 -4.22 -16.17 31.75
C ALA A 34 -5.06 -14.96 31.25
N LEU A 35 -5.79 -15.10 30.14
CA LEU A 35 -6.65 -14.03 29.58
C LEU A 35 -8.16 -14.30 29.71
N GLY A 36 -8.55 -15.35 30.46
CA GLY A 36 -9.94 -15.83 30.49
C GLY A 36 -10.83 -15.35 31.65
N THR A 37 -10.32 -14.56 32.60
CA THR A 37 -11.00 -14.36 33.91
C THR A 37 -11.09 -12.91 34.42
N MET A 38 -10.83 -11.91 33.58
CA MET A 38 -10.87 -10.47 33.95
C MET A 38 -11.82 -9.62 33.09
N VAL A 39 -12.73 -10.22 32.30
CA VAL A 39 -13.68 -9.48 31.43
C VAL A 39 -15.14 -9.95 31.65
N THR A 40 -15.52 -10.16 32.91
CA THR A 40 -16.89 -10.61 33.27
C THR A 40 -17.56 -9.76 34.36
N ALA A 41 -17.05 -8.54 34.61
CA ALA A 41 -17.54 -7.67 35.69
C ALA A 41 -17.78 -6.19 35.30
N VAL A 42 -17.58 -5.79 34.03
CA VAL A 42 -17.72 -4.39 33.58
C VAL A 42 -18.77 -4.20 32.46
N VAL A 43 -19.36 -5.27 31.93
CA VAL A 43 -20.43 -5.18 30.91
C VAL A 43 -21.82 -4.93 31.55
N ALA A 44 -21.94 -5.06 32.87
CA ALA A 44 -23.18 -4.84 33.61
C ALA A 44 -23.41 -3.35 33.97
N TRP A 45 -23.45 -2.49 32.95
CA TRP A 45 -24.25 -1.24 32.80
C TRP A 45 -23.59 -0.28 31.80
N GLY A 46 -24.31 0.11 30.74
CA GLY A 46 -23.97 1.27 29.89
C GLY A 46 -23.22 1.00 28.58
N GLY A 47 -22.76 -0.23 28.32
CA GLY A 47 -22.20 -0.58 27.02
C GLY A 47 -23.28 -0.60 25.93
N GLN A 48 -23.18 0.28 24.94
CA GLN A 48 -23.96 0.11 23.71
C GLN A 48 -23.64 -1.26 23.14
N VAL A 49 -24.67 -2.07 22.93
CA VAL A 49 -24.52 -3.34 22.21
C VAL A 49 -24.08 -2.95 20.81
N ALA A 50 -22.81 -3.16 20.49
CA ALA A 50 -22.34 -3.13 19.11
C ALA A 50 -23.20 -4.15 18.37
N GLN A 51 -24.20 -3.66 17.64
CA GLN A 51 -24.89 -4.46 16.66
C GLN A 51 -23.77 -4.89 15.72
N ALA A 52 -23.45 -6.18 15.72
CA ALA A 52 -22.86 -6.75 14.54
C ALA A 52 -23.85 -6.40 13.43
N ASP A 53 -23.41 -5.63 12.45
CA ASP A 53 -24.17 -5.36 11.24
C ASP A 53 -24.16 -6.66 10.43
N GLU A 54 -24.86 -7.66 10.96
CA GLU A 54 -25.21 -8.87 10.25
C GLU A 54 -26.09 -8.39 9.12
N VAL A 55 -25.51 -8.31 7.92
CA VAL A 55 -26.19 -7.92 6.68
C VAL A 55 -27.44 -8.79 6.57
N VAL A 56 -28.57 -8.22 6.98
CA VAL A 56 -29.88 -8.82 6.82
C VAL A 56 -30.09 -8.85 5.33
N THR A 57 -29.77 -10.00 4.72
CA THR A 57 -30.09 -10.26 3.33
C THR A 57 -31.60 -10.09 3.25
N PRO A 58 -32.12 -9.06 2.56
CA PRO A 58 -33.55 -8.87 2.48
C PRO A 58 -34.10 -10.12 1.82
N SER A 59 -35.00 -10.82 2.52
CA SER A 59 -35.71 -11.97 1.99
C SER A 59 -36.43 -11.52 0.72
N GLN A 60 -35.81 -11.72 -0.44
CA GLN A 60 -36.46 -11.46 -1.71
C GLN A 60 -37.65 -12.40 -1.78
N ASP A 61 -38.86 -11.82 -1.69
CA ASP A 61 -40.10 -12.53 -1.98
C ASP A 61 -39.97 -13.12 -3.38
N LYS A 62 -39.69 -14.43 -3.44
CA LYS A 62 -39.21 -15.09 -4.65
C LYS A 62 -40.36 -15.40 -5.59
N THR A 63 -41.00 -14.33 -6.07
CA THR A 63 -41.92 -14.36 -7.20
C THR A 63 -41.11 -14.79 -8.42
N ILE A 64 -41.26 -16.05 -8.82
CA ILE A 64 -40.55 -16.61 -9.96
C ILE A 64 -41.09 -15.94 -11.23
N GLN A 65 -40.30 -15.03 -11.81
CA GLN A 65 -40.56 -14.48 -13.12
C GLN A 65 -40.10 -15.48 -14.17
N LEU A 66 -40.93 -15.71 -15.19
CA LEU A 66 -40.60 -16.53 -16.35
C LEU A 66 -40.29 -15.65 -17.55
N THR A 67 -39.51 -16.17 -18.49
CA THR A 67 -39.28 -15.51 -19.79
C THR A 67 -40.42 -15.82 -20.77
N GLU A 68 -40.60 -14.97 -21.79
CA GLU A 68 -41.50 -15.21 -22.93
C GLU A 68 -41.05 -16.40 -23.82
N ASN A 69 -39.87 -16.96 -23.58
CA ASN A 69 -39.36 -18.13 -24.30
C ASN A 69 -40.01 -19.41 -23.72
N PRO A 70 -40.70 -20.23 -24.54
CA PRO A 70 -41.34 -21.47 -24.08
C PRO A 70 -40.31 -22.60 -23.83
N ALA A 71 -39.33 -22.33 -22.97
CA ALA A 71 -38.29 -23.29 -22.59
C ALA A 71 -38.86 -24.37 -21.65
N THR A 72 -38.66 -25.63 -22.00
CA THR A 72 -39.06 -26.79 -21.16
C THR A 72 -38.15 -27.02 -19.95
N ASN A 73 -37.06 -26.25 -19.85
CA ASN A 73 -36.04 -26.34 -18.81
C ASN A 73 -35.38 -24.97 -18.63
N LEU A 74 -35.16 -24.55 -17.39
CA LEU A 74 -34.66 -23.21 -17.01
C LEU A 74 -35.49 -22.05 -17.63
N PRO A 75 -36.82 -22.00 -17.44
CA PRO A 75 -37.67 -20.93 -17.97
C PRO A 75 -37.57 -19.60 -17.18
N GLU A 76 -36.90 -19.60 -16.02
CA GLU A 76 -36.80 -18.45 -15.13
C GLU A 76 -36.07 -17.27 -15.81
N ALA A 77 -36.62 -16.07 -15.63
CA ALA A 77 -35.96 -14.83 -16.04
C ALA A 77 -34.70 -14.57 -15.22
N GLN A 78 -33.74 -13.85 -15.82
CA GLN A 78 -32.55 -13.41 -15.10
C GLN A 78 -32.97 -12.54 -13.89
N PRO A 79 -32.48 -12.84 -12.67
CA PRO A 79 -32.82 -12.04 -11.50
C PRO A 79 -32.31 -10.60 -11.64
N THR A 80 -32.96 -9.68 -10.95
CA THR A 80 -32.46 -8.31 -10.78
C THR A 80 -31.05 -8.33 -10.20
N PRO A 81 -30.08 -7.57 -10.75
CA PRO A 81 -28.73 -7.48 -10.19
C PRO A 81 -28.74 -7.14 -8.70
N VAL A 82 -27.81 -7.72 -7.95
CA VAL A 82 -27.59 -7.34 -6.54
C VAL A 82 -26.93 -5.96 -6.48
N VAL A 83 -27.04 -5.29 -5.33
CA VAL A 83 -26.54 -3.91 -5.15
C VAL A 83 -25.04 -3.86 -5.36
N GLU A 84 -24.30 -4.82 -4.80
CA GLU A 84 -22.85 -4.96 -4.91
C GLU A 84 -22.38 -5.16 -6.35
N GLN A 85 -23.17 -5.85 -7.18
CA GLN A 85 -22.89 -5.98 -8.61
C GLN A 85 -23.11 -4.65 -9.35
N THR A 86 -24.16 -3.92 -8.98
CA THR A 86 -24.50 -2.61 -9.56
C THR A 86 -23.44 -1.57 -9.22
N ASP A 87 -23.03 -1.50 -7.96
CA ASP A 87 -22.00 -0.58 -7.45
C ASP A 87 -20.61 -0.89 -8.00
N SER A 88 -20.26 -2.18 -8.10
CA SER A 88 -19.01 -2.64 -8.72
C SER A 88 -18.95 -2.28 -10.21
N LEU A 89 -20.06 -2.48 -10.95
CA LEU A 89 -20.15 -2.06 -12.35
C LEU A 89 -20.08 -0.53 -12.51
N ALA A 90 -20.74 0.24 -11.64
CA ALA A 90 -20.67 1.70 -11.63
C ALA A 90 -19.24 2.23 -11.32
N SER A 91 -18.46 1.46 -10.56
CA SER A 91 -17.07 1.78 -10.21
C SER A 91 -16.03 1.30 -11.26
N THR A 92 -16.48 0.74 -12.39
CA THR A 92 -15.58 0.20 -13.43
C THR A 92 -14.61 1.26 -13.95
N GLY A 93 -13.32 0.95 -13.92
CA GLY A 93 -12.25 1.85 -14.39
C GLY A 93 -11.83 2.92 -13.38
N GLN A 94 -12.43 2.96 -12.19
CA GLN A 94 -11.92 3.74 -11.07
C GLN A 94 -10.76 3.01 -10.38
N SER A 95 -9.84 3.77 -9.81
CA SER A 95 -8.70 3.26 -9.04
C SER A 95 -8.53 4.08 -7.76
N ASP A 96 -8.44 3.41 -6.62
CA ASP A 96 -8.08 4.04 -5.35
C ASP A 96 -6.63 3.69 -4.96
N GLY A 97 -5.87 4.71 -4.54
CA GLY A 97 -4.45 4.60 -4.23
C GLY A 97 -3.53 4.27 -5.42
N ALA A 98 -2.26 3.98 -5.09
CA ALA A 98 -1.23 3.53 -6.02
C ALA A 98 -0.16 2.70 -5.26
N ILE A 99 0.54 1.83 -5.97
CA ILE A 99 1.68 1.08 -5.41
C ILE A 99 2.94 1.93 -5.56
N THR A 100 3.53 2.34 -4.44
CA THR A 100 4.80 3.08 -4.42
C THR A 100 5.98 2.19 -4.78
N VAL A 101 6.83 2.63 -5.71
CA VAL A 101 8.08 1.95 -6.07
C VAL A 101 9.23 2.96 -5.97
N THR A 102 10.31 2.58 -5.30
CA THR A 102 11.47 3.46 -5.04
C THR A 102 12.75 2.83 -5.59
N VAL A 103 13.60 3.67 -6.21
CA VAL A 103 14.97 3.30 -6.59
C VAL A 103 15.89 3.47 -5.37
N PRO A 104 16.89 2.59 -5.15
CA PRO A 104 17.91 2.79 -4.11
C PRO A 104 18.77 4.05 -4.36
N HIS A 105 19.03 4.84 -3.32
CA HIS A 105 19.78 6.12 -3.41
C HIS A 105 21.14 6.07 -2.69
N ASP A 106 21.66 4.87 -2.42
CA ASP A 106 22.85 4.66 -1.60
C ASP A 106 24.09 5.34 -2.22
N ILE A 107 24.23 5.27 -3.54
CA ILE A 107 25.36 5.89 -4.29
C ILE A 107 25.38 7.42 -4.18
N VAL A 108 24.22 8.08 -4.23
CA VAL A 108 24.09 9.54 -4.09
C VAL A 108 24.37 9.94 -2.65
N THR A 109 23.84 9.18 -1.70
CA THR A 109 24.05 9.39 -0.26
C THR A 109 25.53 9.26 0.11
N GLN A 110 26.21 8.25 -0.42
CA GLN A 110 27.65 8.05 -0.20
C GLN A 110 28.47 9.20 -0.81
N ALA A 111 28.19 9.59 -2.05
CA ALA A 111 28.87 10.71 -2.70
C ALA A 111 28.67 12.03 -1.94
N ALA A 112 27.45 12.32 -1.48
CA ALA A 112 27.16 13.52 -0.71
C ALA A 112 27.87 13.54 0.66
N ASN A 113 27.95 12.39 1.33
CA ASN A 113 28.69 12.27 2.60
C ASN A 113 30.19 12.49 2.40
N GLN A 114 30.78 11.93 1.33
CA GLN A 114 32.19 12.15 0.99
C GLN A 114 32.48 13.61 0.68
N ALA A 115 31.67 14.23 -0.20
CA ALA A 115 31.75 15.65 -0.52
C ALA A 115 31.70 16.53 0.74
N THR A 116 30.78 16.22 1.66
CA THR A 116 30.64 16.95 2.93
C THR A 116 31.87 16.80 3.84
N ALA A 117 32.50 15.62 3.86
CA ALA A 117 33.76 15.39 4.59
C ALA A 117 34.94 16.18 4.00
N GLU A 118 34.93 16.45 2.70
CA GLU A 118 35.91 17.28 1.99
C GLU A 118 35.57 18.78 2.02
N GLY A 119 34.51 19.17 2.76
CA GLY A 119 34.13 20.57 2.97
C GLY A 119 33.18 21.15 1.92
N VAL A 120 32.67 20.33 0.99
CA VAL A 120 31.59 20.74 0.08
C VAL A 120 30.30 20.93 0.88
N THR A 121 29.67 22.10 0.78
CA THR A 121 28.29 22.25 1.24
C THR A 121 27.35 21.46 0.34
N THR A 122 27.01 20.24 0.74
CA THR A 122 25.92 19.51 0.09
C THR A 122 24.57 20.07 0.56
N VAL A 123 23.73 20.35 -0.41
CA VAL A 123 22.29 20.47 -0.20
C VAL A 123 21.67 19.52 -1.22
N GLN A 124 20.61 18.85 -0.82
CA GLN A 124 19.79 17.91 -1.60
C GLN A 124 19.10 18.63 -2.83
N ASP A 125 18.39 18.03 -3.83
CA ASP A 125 17.36 18.73 -4.72
C ASP A 125 16.05 17.94 -5.05
N ARG A 126 14.80 18.50 -4.82
CA ARG A 126 13.49 17.84 -4.40
C ARG A 126 13.21 16.37 -4.83
N PRO A 127 12.54 15.51 -4.03
CA PRO A 127 12.46 14.09 -4.35
C PRO A 127 11.66 13.94 -5.64
N MET A 128 12.20 13.14 -6.56
CA MET A 128 11.72 13.10 -7.92
C MET A 128 10.38 12.37 -7.99
N ASP A 129 9.29 13.12 -8.11
CA ASP A 129 7.99 12.54 -8.46
C ASP A 129 7.95 12.23 -9.96
N LEU A 130 7.70 10.97 -10.29
CA LEU A 130 7.57 10.45 -11.66
C LEU A 130 6.12 10.14 -12.03
N GLY A 131 5.18 10.37 -11.11
CA GLY A 131 3.76 10.09 -11.28
C GLY A 131 3.39 8.62 -11.28
N ASN A 132 2.09 8.36 -11.34
CA ASN A 132 1.53 7.01 -11.37
C ASN A 132 1.63 6.42 -12.79
N THR A 133 1.90 5.12 -12.88
CA THR A 133 1.91 4.36 -14.14
C THR A 133 0.92 3.21 -14.07
N THR A 134 0.23 2.93 -15.18
CA THR A 134 -0.80 1.87 -15.28
C THR A 134 -0.30 0.62 -16.00
N SER A 135 0.95 0.64 -16.51
CA SER A 135 1.57 -0.49 -17.21
C SER A 135 2.99 -0.72 -16.67
N ALA A 136 3.37 -1.99 -16.52
CA ALA A 136 4.72 -2.36 -16.07
C ALA A 136 5.83 -1.83 -17.01
N SER A 137 5.55 -1.70 -18.31
CA SER A 137 6.50 -1.12 -19.27
C SER A 137 6.79 0.35 -18.97
N ASP A 138 5.77 1.12 -18.62
CA ASP A 138 5.93 2.54 -18.29
C ASP A 138 6.55 2.71 -16.90
N THR A 139 6.22 1.84 -15.93
CA THR A 139 6.93 1.76 -14.65
C THR A 139 8.42 1.53 -14.87
N SER A 140 8.82 0.55 -15.70
CA SER A 140 10.22 0.25 -15.99
C SER A 140 10.96 1.43 -16.65
N LYS A 141 10.32 2.17 -17.55
CA LYS A 141 10.91 3.39 -18.16
C LYS A 141 11.18 4.47 -17.10
N GLN A 142 10.25 4.67 -16.17
CA GLN A 142 10.41 5.65 -15.09
C GLN A 142 11.49 5.23 -14.09
N LEU A 143 11.58 3.94 -13.74
CA LEU A 143 12.67 3.42 -12.90
C LEU A 143 14.04 3.61 -13.55
N ALA A 144 14.20 3.26 -14.83
CA ALA A 144 15.45 3.47 -15.56
C ALA A 144 15.85 4.96 -15.63
N LYS A 145 14.87 5.87 -15.69
CA LYS A 145 15.11 7.32 -15.63
C LYS A 145 15.62 7.76 -14.25
N ALA A 146 15.03 7.25 -13.16
CA ALA A 146 15.49 7.52 -11.79
C ALA A 146 16.88 6.93 -11.51
N GLU A 147 17.17 5.71 -11.97
CA GLU A 147 18.49 5.08 -11.85
C GLU A 147 19.58 5.86 -12.59
N ALA A 148 19.30 6.30 -13.82
CA ALA A 148 20.21 7.13 -14.60
C ALA A 148 20.44 8.51 -13.95
N ASP A 149 19.40 9.13 -13.39
CA ASP A 149 19.52 10.40 -12.68
C ASP A 149 20.32 10.27 -11.38
N ALA A 150 20.06 9.25 -10.56
CA ALA A 150 20.83 8.95 -9.35
C ALA A 150 22.31 8.70 -9.66
N THR A 151 22.62 7.96 -10.72
CA THR A 151 24.01 7.74 -11.18
C THR A 151 24.66 9.08 -11.54
N LYS A 152 23.98 9.91 -12.35
CA LYS A 152 24.46 11.22 -12.78
C LYS A 152 24.62 12.21 -11.62
N GLN A 153 23.76 12.16 -10.60
CA GLN A 153 23.91 12.96 -9.38
C GLN A 153 25.20 12.57 -8.64
N ALA A 154 25.45 11.28 -8.44
CA ALA A 154 26.67 10.80 -7.78
C ALA A 154 27.94 11.17 -8.55
N GLU A 155 27.92 11.07 -9.89
CA GLU A 155 29.00 11.53 -10.77
C GLU A 155 29.26 13.04 -10.61
N ASN A 156 28.22 13.87 -10.69
CA ASN A 156 28.34 15.33 -10.56
C ASN A 156 28.88 15.75 -9.18
N ILE A 157 28.41 15.11 -8.10
CA ILE A 157 28.89 15.37 -6.74
C ILE A 157 30.37 15.01 -6.63
N THR A 158 30.75 13.82 -7.10
CA THR A 158 32.14 13.35 -7.11
C THR A 158 33.04 14.27 -7.95
N GLN A 159 32.55 14.74 -9.10
CA GLN A 159 33.28 15.66 -9.97
C GLN A 159 33.54 17.00 -9.28
N VAL A 160 32.53 17.62 -8.66
CA VAL A 160 32.69 18.89 -7.93
C VAL A 160 33.64 18.74 -6.75
N THR A 161 33.60 17.58 -6.08
CA THR A 161 34.46 17.25 -4.92
C THR A 161 35.93 17.13 -5.35
N ASN A 162 36.22 16.38 -6.42
CA ASN A 162 37.58 16.17 -6.94
C ASN A 162 38.26 17.41 -7.54
N TYR A 163 37.57 18.56 -7.66
CA TYR A 163 38.10 19.82 -8.17
C TYR A 163 38.28 20.90 -7.08
N LEU A 164 38.34 20.49 -5.81
CA LEU A 164 38.72 21.31 -4.65
C LEU A 164 40.19 21.11 -4.25
#